data_AF-A0AAD3CFT5-F1
#
_entry.id   AF-A0AAD3CFT5-F1
#
_cell.length_a   1.000
_cell.length_b   1.000
_cell.length_c   1.000
_cell.angle_alpha   90.00
_cell.angle_beta   90.00
_cell.angle_gamma   90.00
#
_symmetry.space_group_name_H-M   'P 1'
#
loop_
_entity.id
_entity.type
_entity.pdbx_description
1 polymer ?
#
loop_
_entity_poly.entity_id
_entity_poly.type
_entity_poly.pdbx_seq_one_letter_code
_entity_poly.pdbx_strand_id
1 'polypeptide(L)'
;MNFLSKLSTSIMQSALLPQAREMGTKACIKTNKAAAKRIRVRGSGSVKRNKGGFAHNTGYKTRQRSNRTGQTTGIAEPAIEKRMRRLIGK
;
A
#
# COMPACT_ATOMS: atom_id res chain seq x y z
N MET A 1 -46.91 7.54 59.25
CA MET A 1 -46.28 8.89 59.25
C MET A 1 -44.77 8.72 59.27
N ASN A 2 -44.06 9.53 58.47
CA ASN A 2 -42.63 9.86 58.57
C ASN A 2 -41.63 8.79 58.09
N PHE A 3 -40.58 9.06 57.30
CA PHE A 3 -40.08 10.26 56.62
C PHE A 3 -39.12 9.80 55.50
N LEU A 4 -38.97 10.65 54.49
CA LEU A 4 -38.06 10.56 53.35
C LEU A 4 -36.60 10.18 53.66
N SER A 5 -35.97 9.45 52.73
CA SER A 5 -34.59 9.59 52.19
C SER A 5 -34.06 8.19 51.84
N LYS A 6 -33.68 7.90 50.60
CA LYS A 6 -32.48 8.42 49.93
C LYS A 6 -32.67 8.42 48.40
N LEU A 7 -32.39 9.58 47.80
CA LEU A 7 -32.03 9.72 46.40
C LEU A 7 -30.72 8.97 46.13
N SER A 8 -30.67 8.14 45.09
CA SER A 8 -29.41 7.85 44.37
C SER A 8 -29.72 7.60 42.89
N THR A 9 -29.51 8.68 42.13
CA THR A 9 -28.87 8.70 40.80
C THR A 9 -29.27 7.64 39.76
N SER A 10 -30.07 8.11 38.80
CA SER A 10 -30.09 7.67 37.41
C SER A 10 -28.68 7.52 36.83
N ILE A 11 -28.33 6.34 36.31
CA ILE A 11 -27.33 6.20 35.25
C ILE A 11 -27.85 5.20 34.22
N MET A 12 -28.43 5.78 33.15
CA MET A 12 -28.33 5.33 31.76
C MET A 12 -28.71 3.87 31.46
N GLN A 13 -30.00 3.64 31.22
CA GLN A 13 -30.46 2.54 30.36
C GLN A 13 -30.68 3.06 28.93
N SER A 14 -29.62 3.54 28.29
CA SER A 14 -29.57 3.71 26.83
C SER A 14 -29.08 2.40 26.18
N ALA A 15 -29.75 1.30 26.53
CA ALA A 15 -29.46 -0.02 25.99
C ALA A 15 -30.22 -0.25 24.67
N LEU A 16 -30.09 0.65 23.69
CA LEU A 16 -30.54 0.42 22.31
C LEU A 16 -29.72 1.28 21.34
N LEU A 17 -28.40 1.06 21.27
CA LEU A 17 -27.71 1.35 20.02
C LEU A 17 -28.00 0.20 19.06
N PRO A 18 -28.65 0.45 17.91
CA PRO A 18 -28.83 -0.57 16.91
C PRO A 18 -27.44 -1.02 16.48
N GLN A 19 -27.24 -2.34 16.50
CA GLN A 19 -26.07 -3.01 15.98
C GLN A 19 -25.68 -2.35 14.66
N ALA A 20 -24.67 -1.50 14.69
CA ALA A 20 -23.97 -1.10 13.49
C ALA A 20 -23.50 -2.41 12.90
N ARG A 21 -24.18 -2.88 11.86
CA ARG A 21 -23.74 -4.02 11.07
C ARG A 21 -22.31 -3.67 10.67
N GLU A 22 -21.36 -4.25 11.36
CA GLU A 22 -19.99 -4.33 10.89
C GLU A 22 -20.09 -5.09 9.58
N MET A 23 -20.21 -4.35 8.48
CA MET A 23 -19.96 -4.86 7.14
C MET A 23 -18.47 -5.22 7.14
N GLY A 24 -18.16 -6.39 7.69
CA GLY A 24 -16.82 -6.93 7.81
C GLY A 24 -16.25 -7.07 6.41
N THR A 25 -15.59 -6.01 5.94
CA THR A 25 -14.87 -6.05 4.69
C THR A 25 -13.78 -7.08 4.86
N LYS A 26 -13.84 -8.17 4.09
CA LYS A 26 -12.78 -9.17 4.06
C LYS A 26 -11.45 -8.41 3.89
N ALA A 27 -10.52 -8.59 4.83
CA ALA A 27 -9.27 -7.85 4.82
C ALA A 27 -8.44 -8.24 3.58
N CYS A 28 -8.55 -7.45 2.51
CA CYS A 28 -7.80 -7.64 1.28
C CYS A 28 -6.47 -6.88 1.36
N ILE A 29 -5.39 -7.50 0.86
CA ILE A 29 -4.10 -6.84 0.73
C ILE A 29 -4.25 -5.71 -0.30
N LYS A 30 -4.06 -4.46 0.15
CA LYS A 30 -4.12 -3.30 -0.74
C LYS A 30 -2.81 -3.16 -1.51
N THR A 31 -2.92 -2.96 -2.82
CA THR A 31 -1.77 -2.64 -3.66
C THR A 31 -1.11 -1.32 -3.24
N ASN A 32 0.21 -1.33 -3.05
CA ASN A 32 0.97 -0.11 -2.86
C ASN A 32 0.97 0.71 -4.16
N LYS A 33 0.23 1.82 -4.16
CA LYS A 33 0.06 2.69 -5.34
C LYS A 33 1.38 3.32 -5.80
N ALA A 34 2.30 3.62 -4.89
CA ALA A 34 3.60 4.18 -5.23
C ALA A 34 4.50 3.16 -5.94
N ALA A 35 4.40 1.88 -5.55
CA ALA A 35 5.07 0.76 -6.20
C ALA A 35 4.45 0.47 -7.58
N ALA A 36 3.12 0.41 -7.66
CA ALA A 36 2.38 0.12 -8.90
C ALA A 36 2.65 1.14 -10.03
N LYS A 37 2.94 2.39 -9.70
CA LYS A 37 3.33 3.42 -10.69
C LYS A 37 4.71 3.18 -11.32
N ARG A 38 5.63 2.53 -10.59
CA ARG A 38 7.05 2.40 -10.94
C ARG A 38 7.44 1.02 -11.46
N ILE A 39 6.68 0.00 -11.06
CA ILE A 39 6.96 -1.42 -11.31
C ILE A 39 5.86 -2.01 -12.18
N ARG A 40 6.25 -2.75 -13.22
CA ARG A 40 5.31 -3.40 -14.15
C ARG A 40 5.67 -4.87 -14.32
N VAL A 41 4.68 -5.71 -14.58
CA VAL A 41 4.88 -7.13 -14.91
C VAL A 41 4.83 -7.27 -16.44
N ARG A 42 5.79 -8.00 -17.03
CA ARG A 42 5.80 -8.33 -18.47
C ARG A 42 4.82 -9.48 -18.77
N GLY A 43 4.49 -9.69 -20.05
CA GLY A 43 3.66 -10.84 -20.47
C GLY A 43 4.29 -12.19 -20.10
N SER A 44 5.62 -12.28 -20.10
CA SER A 44 6.37 -13.45 -19.62
C SER A 44 6.40 -13.61 -18.09
N GLY A 45 5.73 -12.71 -17.35
CA GLY A 45 5.68 -12.74 -15.90
C GLY A 45 6.82 -12.00 -15.20
N SER A 46 7.90 -11.60 -15.86
CA SER A 46 9.03 -10.93 -15.19
C SER A 46 8.73 -9.47 -14.79
N VAL A 47 9.29 -9.04 -13.65
CA VAL A 47 9.09 -7.69 -13.12
C VAL A 47 10.08 -6.70 -13.74
N LYS A 48 9.58 -5.61 -14.35
CA LYS A 48 10.37 -4.56 -15.00
C LYS A 48 10.30 -3.21 -14.26
N ARG A 49 11.41 -2.45 -14.30
CA ARG A 49 11.54 -1.08 -13.79
C ARG A 49 12.44 -0.21 -14.66
N ASN A 50 12.27 1.11 -14.57
CA ASN A 50 13.21 2.07 -15.14
C ASN A 50 14.47 2.16 -14.27
N LYS A 51 15.63 2.41 -14.87
CA LYS A 51 16.87 2.65 -14.12
C LYS A 51 16.92 4.08 -13.57
N GLY A 52 17.61 4.25 -12.45
CA GLY A 52 17.86 5.57 -11.87
C GLY A 52 18.98 6.29 -12.63
N GLY A 53 18.97 7.63 -12.57
CA GLY A 53 20.07 8.44 -13.12
C GLY A 53 19.93 8.87 -14.59
N PHE A 54 18.74 8.75 -15.20
CA PHE A 54 18.47 9.24 -16.55
C PHE A 54 17.70 10.57 -16.60
N ALA A 55 17.14 11.04 -15.48
CA ALA A 55 16.23 12.18 -15.48
C ALA A 55 16.89 13.54 -15.75
N HIS A 56 18.08 13.79 -15.17
CA HIS A 56 18.83 15.04 -15.29
C HIS A 56 20.33 14.73 -15.35
N ASN A 57 21.15 15.76 -15.57
CA ASN A 57 22.61 15.62 -15.54
C ASN A 57 23.12 14.56 -16.55
N THR A 58 22.54 14.55 -17.75
CA THR A 58 22.91 13.61 -18.83
C THR A 58 24.00 14.16 -19.73
N GLY A 59 24.25 15.48 -19.75
CA GLY A 59 25.24 16.12 -20.62
C GLY A 59 26.67 15.64 -20.44
N TYR A 60 27.10 15.35 -19.21
CA TYR A 60 28.45 14.82 -18.93
C TYR A 60 28.53 13.29 -19.10
N LYS A 61 27.42 12.60 -19.35
CA LYS A 61 27.41 11.14 -19.47
C LYS A 61 27.76 10.77 -20.91
N THR A 62 28.62 9.78 -21.06
CA THR A 62 28.89 9.21 -22.39
C THR A 62 27.58 8.66 -22.99
N ARG A 63 27.48 8.70 -24.33
CA ARG A 63 26.32 8.16 -25.07
C ARG A 63 26.00 6.72 -24.65
N GLN A 64 27.02 5.89 -24.48
CA GLN A 64 26.87 4.50 -24.02
C GLN A 64 26.22 4.41 -22.64
N ARG A 65 26.64 5.25 -21.68
CA ARG A 65 26.03 5.28 -20.33
C ARG A 65 24.59 5.77 -20.38
N SER A 66 24.31 6.81 -21.17
CA SER A 66 22.96 7.35 -21.34
C SER A 66 22.01 6.28 -21.89
N ASN A 67 22.41 5.61 -22.97
CA ASN A 67 21.67 4.50 -23.57
C ASN A 67 21.41 3.39 -22.55
N ARG A 68 22.45 2.94 -21.83
CA ARG A 68 22.31 1.87 -20.83
C ARG A 68 21.31 2.21 -19.72
N THR A 69 21.21 3.48 -19.36
CA THR A 69 20.35 3.96 -18.25
C THR A 69 18.93 4.29 -18.72
N GLY A 70 18.74 4.67 -19.99
CA GLY A 70 17.41 4.90 -20.57
C GLY A 70 16.59 3.62 -20.79
N GLN A 71 17.26 2.46 -20.93
CA GLN A 71 16.57 1.19 -21.13
C GLN A 71 15.87 0.68 -19.85
N THR A 72 14.65 0.16 -20.03
CA THR A 72 13.90 -0.51 -18.97
C THR A 72 14.43 -1.93 -18.79
N THR A 73 14.82 -2.31 -17.58
CA THR A 73 15.36 -3.64 -17.28
C THR A 73 14.45 -4.46 -16.38
N GLY A 74 14.51 -5.79 -16.58
CA GLY A 74 14.01 -6.74 -15.61
C GLY A 74 14.82 -6.68 -14.32
N ILE A 75 14.19 -7.01 -13.20
CA ILE A 75 14.90 -7.26 -11.94
C ILE A 75 15.52 -8.66 -12.06
N ALA A 76 16.84 -8.74 -12.03
CA ALA A 76 17.56 -10.01 -12.18
C ALA A 76 17.64 -10.79 -10.86
N GLU A 77 17.60 -10.10 -9.73
CA GLU A 77 17.74 -10.72 -8.41
C GLU A 77 16.38 -11.25 -7.90
N PRO A 78 16.26 -12.56 -7.62
CA PRO A 78 14.99 -13.19 -7.28
C PRO A 78 14.44 -12.72 -5.92
N ALA A 79 15.30 -12.37 -4.96
CA ALA A 79 14.88 -11.88 -3.65
C ALA A 79 14.22 -10.50 -3.75
N ILE A 80 14.79 -9.58 -4.54
CA ILE A 80 14.20 -8.27 -4.81
C ILE A 80 12.90 -8.44 -5.60
N GLU A 81 12.86 -9.33 -6.58
CA GLU A 81 11.66 -9.60 -7.37
C GLU A 81 10.49 -10.06 -6.48
N LYS A 82 10.74 -11.01 -5.56
CA LYS A 82 9.75 -11.50 -4.59
C LYS A 82 9.22 -10.36 -3.70
N ARG A 83 10.09 -9.45 -3.26
CA ARG A 83 9.69 -8.28 -2.45
C ARG A 83 8.82 -7.32 -3.26
N MET A 84 9.17 -7.07 -4.52
CA MET A 84 8.44 -6.16 -5.41
C MET A 84 7.05 -6.68 -5.75
N ARG A 85 6.90 -7.98 -6.00
CA ARG A 85 5.63 -8.67 -6.24
C ARG A 85 4.63 -8.49 -5.09
N ARG A 86 5.09 -8.67 -3.85
CA ARG A 86 4.29 -8.46 -2.64
C ARG A 86 3.72 -7.03 -2.55
N LEU A 87 4.44 -6.03 -3.02
CA LEU A 87 3.98 -4.62 -2.98
C LEU A 87 2.85 -4.34 -3.98
N ILE A 88 2.86 -5.02 -5.13
CA ILE A 88 1.85 -4.82 -6.19
C ILE A 88 0.65 -5.76 -6.06
N GLY A 89 0.77 -6.84 -5.28
CA GLY A 89 -0.29 -7.84 -5.12
C GLY A 89 -0.44 -8.74 -6.35
N LYS A 90 0.66 -9.03 -7.05
CA LYS A 90 0.75 -9.91 -8.22
C LYS A 90 1.88 -10.91 -8.06
#